data_AF-A0A3S4H4N8-F1
#
_entry.id   AF-A0A3S4H4N8-F1
#
_cell.length_a   1.000
_cell.length_b   1.000
_cell.length_c   1.000
_cell.angle_alpha   90.00
_cell.angle_beta   90.00
_cell.angle_gamma   90.00
#
_symmetry.space_group_name_H-M   'P 1'
#
loop_
_entity.id
_entity.type
_entity.pdbx_description
1 polymer ?
#
loop_
_entity_poly.entity_id
_entity_poly.type
_entity_poly.pdbx_seq_one_letter_code
_entity_poly.pdbx_strand_id
1 'polypeptide(L)'
;MTDITQLLGKDAESLLQHRCITIPSDQLYLPGADYVDRVMVDNNRPPAVLRNMQTLYNTGRLGGTGYLSILPVDQGVEHSAGASFAANPLYFDPKNIVELAIEAGCNCVAST
;
A
#
# COMPACT_ATOMS: atom_id res chain seq x y z
N MET A 1 24.80 -1.62 -12.81
CA MET A 1 23.47 -1.42 -13.42
C MET A 1 23.14 -2.70 -14.15
N THR A 2 22.05 -3.37 -13.83
CA THR A 2 21.72 -4.68 -14.41
C THR A 2 21.11 -4.49 -15.79
N ASP A 3 21.64 -5.17 -16.81
CA ASP A 3 21.06 -5.16 -18.16
C ASP A 3 19.83 -6.07 -18.19
N ILE A 4 18.65 -5.45 -18.00
CA ILE A 4 17.38 -6.15 -17.99
C ILE A 4 17.06 -6.82 -19.33
N THR A 5 17.55 -6.27 -20.44
CA THR A 5 17.32 -6.83 -21.78
C THR A 5 18.10 -8.13 -21.92
N GLN A 6 19.34 -8.15 -21.45
CA GLN A 6 20.17 -9.35 -21.42
C GLN A 6 19.57 -10.46 -20.53
N LEU A 7 19.04 -10.11 -19.36
CA LEU A 7 18.40 -11.07 -18.45
C LEU A 7 17.14 -11.70 -19.04
N LEU A 8 16.35 -10.93 -19.78
CA LEU A 8 15.10 -11.38 -20.38
C LEU A 8 15.31 -12.10 -21.72
N GLY A 9 16.46 -11.88 -22.38
CA GLY A 9 16.85 -12.58 -23.60
C GLY A 9 15.78 -12.49 -24.69
N LYS A 10 15.31 -13.65 -25.15
CA LYS A 10 14.30 -13.76 -26.22
C LYS A 10 12.93 -13.18 -25.86
N ASP A 11 12.61 -13.08 -24.57
CA ASP A 11 11.31 -12.58 -24.09
C ASP A 11 11.36 -11.06 -23.83
N ALA A 12 12.53 -10.42 -23.98
CA ALA A 12 12.71 -9.01 -23.68
C ALA A 12 11.77 -8.11 -24.50
N GLU A 13 11.64 -8.38 -25.80
CA GLU A 13 10.78 -7.59 -26.68
C GLU A 13 9.30 -7.73 -26.29
N SER A 14 8.81 -8.96 -26.13
CA SER A 14 7.39 -9.21 -25.84
C SER A 14 6.97 -8.67 -24.47
N LEU A 15 7.83 -8.78 -23.45
CA LEU A 15 7.51 -8.35 -22.08
C LEU A 15 7.66 -6.83 -21.90
N LEU A 16 8.75 -6.23 -22.39
CA LEU A 16 9.03 -4.81 -22.18
C LEU A 16 8.18 -3.91 -23.08
N GLN A 17 7.79 -4.40 -24.27
CA GLN A 17 6.94 -3.65 -25.20
C GLN A 17 5.45 -3.99 -25.06
N HIS A 18 5.07 -4.90 -24.17
CA HIS A 18 3.67 -5.23 -23.97
C HIS A 18 2.84 -3.97 -23.67
N ARG A 19 1.72 -3.86 -24.37
CA ARG A 19 0.65 -2.89 -24.08
C ARG A 19 -0.65 -3.69 -24.00
N CYS A 20 -1.32 -3.60 -22.86
CA CYS A 20 -2.64 -4.21 -22.73
C CYS A 20 -3.62 -3.50 -23.67
N ILE A 21 -4.22 -4.24 -24.59
CA ILE A 21 -5.26 -3.75 -25.50
C ILE A 21 -6.66 -4.28 -25.13
N THR A 22 -6.74 -5.20 -24.18
CA THR A 22 -7.97 -5.89 -23.80
C THR A 22 -8.87 -5.02 -22.93
N ILE A 23 -8.28 -4.21 -22.05
CA ILE A 23 -9.00 -3.28 -21.16
C ILE A 23 -8.43 -1.88 -21.39
N PRO A 24 -9.22 -0.95 -21.94
CA PRO A 24 -8.82 0.44 -22.10
C PRO A 24 -8.46 1.10 -20.76
N SER A 25 -7.40 1.90 -20.73
CA SER A 25 -6.94 2.56 -19.49
C SER A 25 -7.91 3.61 -18.95
N ASP A 26 -8.76 4.18 -19.81
CA ASP A 26 -9.80 5.14 -19.45
C ASP A 26 -10.97 4.50 -18.68
N GLN A 27 -11.08 3.17 -18.67
CA GLN A 27 -12.02 2.42 -17.85
C GLN A 27 -11.51 2.15 -16.43
N LEU A 28 -10.28 2.56 -16.11
CA LEU A 28 -9.67 2.32 -14.80
C LEU A 28 -9.87 3.50 -13.85
N TYR A 29 -10.30 3.19 -12.63
CA TYR A 29 -10.26 4.14 -11.52
C TYR A 29 -8.87 4.18 -10.91
N LEU A 30 -8.00 5.04 -11.45
CA LEU A 30 -6.63 5.15 -10.99
C LEU A 30 -6.54 5.93 -9.66
N PRO A 31 -5.54 5.62 -8.80
CA PRO A 31 -5.17 6.46 -7.67
C PRO A 31 -4.92 7.91 -8.08
N GLY A 32 -5.35 8.84 -7.24
CA GLY A 32 -5.10 10.27 -7.41
C GLY A 32 -5.43 11.04 -6.14
N ALA A 33 -5.02 12.31 -6.08
CA ALA A 33 -5.33 13.18 -4.95
C ALA A 33 -6.85 13.33 -4.72
N ASP A 34 -7.63 13.13 -5.78
CA ASP A 34 -9.09 13.20 -5.84
C ASP A 34 -9.79 11.85 -5.59
N TYR A 35 -9.05 10.78 -5.24
CA TYR A 35 -9.60 9.42 -5.23
C TYR A 35 -10.80 9.25 -4.28
N VAL A 36 -10.80 9.93 -3.14
CA VAL A 36 -11.94 9.89 -2.20
C VAL A 36 -13.18 10.49 -2.86
N ASP A 37 -13.06 11.67 -3.46
CA ASP A 37 -14.17 12.38 -4.09
C ASP A 37 -14.67 11.69 -5.37
N ARG A 38 -13.74 11.23 -6.22
CA ARG A 38 -14.06 10.63 -7.53
C ARG A 38 -14.51 9.17 -7.44
N VAL A 39 -14.08 8.42 -6.43
CA VAL A 39 -14.31 6.95 -6.38
C VAL A 39 -15.02 6.51 -5.11
N MET A 40 -14.66 7.06 -3.94
CA MET A 40 -15.19 6.54 -2.68
C MET A 40 -16.57 7.10 -2.33
N VAL A 41 -16.85 8.36 -2.69
CA VAL A 41 -18.12 9.05 -2.39
C VAL A 41 -19.34 8.36 -3.02
N ASP A 42 -19.19 7.79 -4.22
CA ASP A 42 -20.30 7.14 -4.95
C ASP A 42 -20.78 5.83 -4.30
N ASN A 43 -20.06 5.35 -3.27
CA ASN A 43 -20.48 4.19 -2.50
C ASN A 43 -21.40 4.60 -1.35
N ASN A 44 -22.21 3.65 -0.85
CA ASN A 44 -23.04 3.83 0.34
C ASN A 44 -22.21 3.85 1.66
N ARG A 45 -21.14 4.67 1.70
CA ARG A 45 -20.25 4.84 2.85
C ARG A 45 -20.73 6.01 3.71
N PRO A 46 -20.83 5.85 5.03
CA PRO A 46 -21.15 6.97 5.92
C PRO A 46 -20.09 8.09 5.84
N PRO A 47 -20.45 9.37 6.05
CA PRO A 47 -19.51 10.48 6.03
C PRO A 47 -18.30 10.31 6.96
N ALA A 48 -18.47 9.64 8.10
CA ALA A 48 -17.38 9.33 9.02
C ALA A 48 -16.32 8.42 8.40
N VAL A 49 -16.73 7.46 7.55
CA VAL A 49 -15.81 6.58 6.82
C VAL A 49 -15.06 7.38 5.77
N LEU A 50 -15.75 8.21 4.99
CA LEU A 50 -15.11 9.05 3.96
C LEU A 50 -14.06 9.99 4.56
N ARG A 51 -14.37 10.63 5.69
CA ARG A 51 -13.41 11.46 6.43
C ARG A 51 -12.17 10.66 6.88
N ASN A 52 -12.36 9.46 7.41
CA ASN A 52 -11.23 8.61 7.83
C ASN A 52 -10.38 8.17 6.64
N MET A 53 -11.01 7.83 5.50
CA MET A 53 -10.29 7.52 4.27
C MET A 53 -9.49 8.74 3.80
N GLN A 54 -10.07 9.94 3.82
CA GLN A 54 -9.36 11.16 3.47
C GLN A 54 -8.13 11.40 4.35
N THR A 55 -8.25 11.16 5.67
CA THR A 55 -7.10 11.23 6.58
C THR A 55 -6.01 10.24 6.15
N LEU A 56 -6.36 8.97 5.89
CA LEU A 56 -5.40 7.94 5.48
C LEU A 56 -4.69 8.30 4.17
N TYR A 57 -5.42 8.77 3.16
CA TYR A 57 -4.82 9.15 1.87
C TYR A 57 -3.98 10.43 1.94
N ASN A 58 -4.09 11.23 3.01
CA ASN A 58 -3.38 12.51 3.16
C ASN A 58 -2.25 12.49 4.20
N THR A 59 -1.97 11.36 4.85
CA THR A 59 -0.87 11.20 5.80
C THR A 59 0.28 10.39 5.21
N GLY A 60 1.45 10.44 5.87
CA GLY A 60 2.63 9.65 5.47
C GLY A 60 3.30 10.17 4.19
N ARG A 61 4.27 9.40 3.70
CA ARG A 61 5.11 9.73 2.53
C ARG A 61 4.31 9.79 1.23
N LEU A 62 3.23 9.03 1.13
CA LEU A 62 2.36 8.96 -0.06
C LEU A 62 1.13 9.88 0.04
N GLY A 63 1.08 10.76 1.05
CA GLY A 63 -0.02 11.69 1.25
C GLY A 63 -0.35 12.50 -0.01
N GLY A 64 -1.63 12.56 -0.38
CA GLY A 64 -2.13 13.30 -1.54
C GLY A 64 -1.83 12.67 -2.89
N THR A 65 -1.16 11.51 -2.95
CA THR A 65 -0.90 10.82 -4.23
C THR A 65 -2.05 9.90 -4.66
N GLY A 66 -2.96 9.58 -3.74
CA GLY A 66 -3.97 8.54 -3.90
C GLY A 66 -3.45 7.11 -3.67
N TYR A 67 -2.15 6.94 -3.44
CA TYR A 67 -1.57 5.65 -3.02
C TYR A 67 -1.49 5.56 -1.49
N LEU A 68 -1.49 4.33 -0.97
CA LEU A 68 -1.33 4.04 0.46
C LEU A 68 -0.10 3.18 0.70
N SER A 69 0.66 3.53 1.73
CA SER A 69 1.69 2.71 2.35
C SER A 69 1.17 2.27 3.70
N ILE A 70 0.99 0.97 3.89
CA ILE A 70 0.45 0.38 5.12
C ILE A 70 1.53 -0.53 5.71
N LEU A 71 1.73 -0.47 7.02
CA LEU A 71 2.53 -1.45 7.74
C LEU A 71 1.60 -2.59 8.24
N PRO A 72 1.62 -3.78 7.62
CA PRO A 72 0.79 -4.91 8.05
C PRO A 72 1.46 -5.65 9.21
N VAL A 73 0.77 -5.70 10.36
CA VAL A 73 1.25 -6.34 11.59
C VAL A 73 0.12 -7.11 12.29
N ASP A 74 -0.54 -7.96 11.51
CA ASP A 74 -1.51 -8.98 11.92
C ASP A 74 -0.87 -10.37 12.15
N GLN A 75 0.37 -10.55 11.68
CA GLN A 75 1.15 -11.80 11.75
C GLN A 75 1.27 -12.37 13.17
N GLY A 76 1.28 -11.52 14.21
CA GLY A 76 1.37 -11.96 15.61
C GLY A 76 0.16 -12.78 16.07
N VAL A 77 -1.01 -12.61 15.44
CA VAL A 77 -2.20 -13.44 15.69
C VAL A 77 -2.20 -14.68 14.80
N GLU A 78 -1.75 -14.58 13.55
CA GLU A 78 -1.72 -15.69 12.59
C GLU A 78 -0.67 -16.76 12.93
N HIS A 79 0.48 -16.33 13.48
CA HIS A 79 1.65 -17.19 13.69
C HIS A 79 2.24 -17.11 15.11
N SER A 80 1.56 -16.42 16.03
CA SER A 80 2.05 -16.02 17.36
C SER A 80 3.13 -14.95 17.33
N ALA A 81 3.11 -14.07 18.34
CA ALA A 81 4.13 -13.03 18.54
C ALA A 81 5.57 -13.60 18.58
N GLY A 82 5.73 -14.83 19.05
CA GLY A 82 7.02 -15.53 19.08
C GLY A 82 7.60 -15.77 17.68
N ALA A 83 6.78 -16.16 16.70
CA ALA A 83 7.26 -16.40 15.34
C ALA A 83 7.64 -15.09 14.63
N SER A 84 6.89 -14.01 14.88
CA SER A 84 7.07 -12.74 14.20
C SER A 84 8.16 -11.86 14.81
N PHE A 85 8.31 -11.88 16.15
CA PHE A 85 9.14 -10.90 16.86
C PHE A 85 10.32 -11.50 17.62
N ALA A 86 10.52 -12.82 17.63
CA ALA A 86 11.69 -13.41 18.29
C ALA A 86 13.04 -12.92 17.72
N ALA A 87 13.09 -12.61 16.42
CA ALA A 87 14.29 -12.07 15.78
C ALA A 87 14.67 -10.66 16.30
N ASN A 88 13.67 -9.88 16.73
CA ASN A 88 13.90 -8.58 17.35
C ASN A 88 12.90 -8.35 18.50
N PRO A 89 13.29 -8.68 19.75
CA PRO A 89 12.39 -8.66 20.89
C PRO A 89 11.77 -7.29 21.23
N LEU A 90 12.31 -6.18 20.70
CA LEU A 90 11.69 -4.86 20.88
C LEU A 90 10.26 -4.84 20.32
N TYR A 91 9.98 -5.58 19.25
CA TYR A 91 8.67 -5.57 18.61
C TYR A 91 7.60 -6.40 19.34
N PHE A 92 7.92 -7.02 20.48
CA PHE A 92 6.88 -7.50 21.40
C PHE A 92 6.11 -6.35 22.08
N ASP A 93 6.70 -5.15 22.16
CA ASP A 93 5.98 -3.94 22.56
C ASP A 93 5.33 -3.30 21.31
N PRO A 94 3.98 -3.27 21.23
CA PRO A 94 3.27 -2.70 20.08
C PRO A 94 3.60 -1.23 19.80
N LYS A 95 4.10 -0.48 20.79
CA LYS A 95 4.55 0.90 20.59
C LYS A 95 5.61 1.01 19.49
N ASN A 96 6.54 0.05 19.45
CA ASN A 96 7.63 0.06 18.48
C ASN A 96 7.15 -0.18 17.05
N ILE A 97 5.99 -0.85 16.86
CA ILE A 97 5.35 -0.98 15.55
C ILE A 97 4.88 0.38 15.04
N VAL A 98 4.25 1.17 15.92
CA VAL A 98 3.74 2.50 15.55
C VAL A 98 4.90 3.46 15.29
N GLU A 99 5.95 3.43 16.11
CA GLU A 99 7.16 4.24 15.89
C GLU A 99 7.82 3.89 14.55
N LEU A 100 7.97 2.59 14.24
CA LEU A 100 8.48 2.14 12.96
C LEU A 100 7.62 2.65 11.79
N ALA A 101 6.29 2.57 11.88
CA ALA A 101 5.40 3.02 10.82
C ALA A 101 5.53 4.53 10.56
N ILE A 102 5.67 5.32 11.62
CA ILE A 102 5.89 6.77 11.52
C ILE A 102 7.24 7.06 10.85
N GLU A 103 8.32 6.42 11.30
CA GLU A 103 9.66 6.58 10.72
C GLU A 103 9.72 6.14 9.25
N ALA A 104 9.04 5.04 8.91
CA ALA A 104 8.92 4.53 7.55
C ALA A 104 8.05 5.44 6.66
N GLY A 105 7.32 6.41 7.24
CA GLY A 105 6.42 7.30 6.53
C GLY A 105 5.17 6.58 6.01
N CYS A 106 4.70 5.55 6.71
CA CYS A 106 3.46 4.86 6.37
C CYS A 106 2.24 5.78 6.58
N ASN A 107 1.20 5.56 5.80
CA ASN A 107 -0.11 6.19 5.97
C ASN A 107 -0.81 5.66 7.22
N CYS A 108 -0.68 4.36 7.50
CA CYS A 108 -1.25 3.68 8.67
C CYS A 108 -0.58 2.34 9.01
N VAL A 109 -1.03 1.76 10.12
CA VAL A 109 -0.73 0.39 10.58
C VAL A 109 -2.02 -0.42 10.52
N ALA A 110 -1.94 -1.65 10.01
CA ALA A 110 -3.00 -2.65 10.12
C ALA A 110 -2.58 -3.70 11.15
N SER A 111 -3.35 -3.87 12.23
CA SER A 111 -3.04 -4.80 13.32
C SER A 111 -4.33 -5.28 13.99
N THR A 112 -4.25 -6.35 14.78
CA THR A 112 -5.37 -7.04 15.49
C THR A 112 -5.36 -6.79 16.98
#